data_AF-A0A1H0QLX4-F1
#
_entry.id   AF-A0A1H0QLX4-F1
#
_cell.length_a   1.000
_cell.length_b   1.000
_cell.length_c   1.000
_cell.angle_alpha   90.00
_cell.angle_beta   90.00
_cell.angle_gamma   90.00
#
_symmetry.space_group_name_H-M   'P 1'
#
loop_
_entity.id
_entity.type
_entity.pdbx_description
1 polymer ?
#
loop_
_entity_poly.entity_id
_entity_poly.type
_entity_poly.pdbx_seq_one_letter_code
_entity_poly.pdbx_strand_id
1 'polypeptide(L)' 'MLKKHRKVSPKEVNCAVLTVSDTRNEETDKSGRKMKDLLAESNHQINSTTSSLMKKI' A
#
# COMPACT_ATOMS: atom_id res chain seq x y z
N MET A 1 -2.30 -29.01 -9.43
CA MET A 1 -2.23 -27.78 -10.26
C MET A 1 -1.82 -26.52 -9.46
N LEU A 2 -2.36 -26.27 -8.27
CA LEU A 2 -2.08 -25.05 -7.45
C LEU A 2 -0.61 -24.83 -7.03
N LYS A 3 0.17 -25.89 -6.77
CA LYS A 3 1.59 -25.78 -6.36
C LYS A 3 2.48 -25.10 -7.41
N LYS A 4 2.22 -25.32 -8.70
CA LYS A 4 3.02 -24.71 -9.78
C LYS A 4 2.75 -23.21 -9.88
N HIS A 5 1.49 -22.79 -9.74
CA HIS A 5 1.09 -21.38 -9.83
C HIS A 5 1.76 -20.50 -8.76
N ARG A 6 1.79 -20.96 -7.49
CA ARG A 6 2.43 -20.22 -6.38
C ARG A 6 3.95 -20.13 -6.50
N LYS A 7 4.60 -21.06 -7.24
CA LYS A 7 6.06 -21.05 -7.46
C LYS A 7 6.52 -19.99 -8.47
N VAL A 8 5.65 -19.57 -9.38
CA VAL A 8 5.96 -18.57 -10.42
C VAL A 8 5.50 -17.16 -10.02
N SER A 9 4.85 -17.01 -8.87
CA SER A 9 4.39 -15.72 -8.39
C SER A 9 5.57 -14.78 -8.16
N PRO A 10 5.42 -13.48 -8.49
CA PRO A 10 6.43 -12.48 -8.19
C PRO A 10 6.76 -12.51 -6.71
N LYS A 11 8.06 -12.48 -6.40
CA LYS A 11 8.53 -12.38 -5.00
C LYS A 11 8.32 -10.98 -4.45
N GLU A 12 8.26 -10.00 -5.33
CA GLU A 12 8.11 -8.59 -5.03
C GLU A 12 7.08 -8.01 -5.99
N VAL A 13 6.22 -7.13 -5.47
CA VAL A 13 5.19 -6.46 -6.25
C VAL A 13 5.29 -4.96 -6.04
N ASN A 14 4.89 -4.20 -7.06
CA ASN A 14 4.78 -2.75 -6.98
C ASN A 14 3.42 -2.39 -6.37
N CYS A 15 3.47 -1.62 -5.29
CA CYS A 15 2.31 -1.22 -4.51
C CYS A 15 2.13 0.29 -4.52
N ALA A 16 0.87 0.69 -4.32
CA ALA A 16 0.50 2.06 -4.00
C ALA A 16 -0.42 2.05 -2.78
N VAL A 17 -0.27 3.05 -1.90
CA VAL A 17 -1.13 3.22 -0.74
C VAL A 17 -1.88 4.53 -0.90
N LEU A 18 -3.20 4.44 -0.99
CA LEU A 18 -4.12 5.57 -1.06
C LEU A 18 -5.00 5.56 0.18
N THR A 19 -4.93 6.64 0.95
CA THR A 19 -5.80 6.82 2.11
C THR A 19 -6.96 7.73 1.73
N VAL A 20 -8.17 7.17 1.76
CA VAL A 20 -9.41 7.92 1.54
C VAL A 20 -10.01 8.26 2.89
N SER A 21 -9.99 9.54 3.25
CA SER A 21 -10.56 10.02 4.51
C SER A 21 -10.89 11.51 4.42
N ASP A 22 -12.03 11.89 4.98
CA ASP A 22 -12.44 13.29 5.08
C ASP A 22 -11.57 14.09 6.08
N THR A 23 -10.94 13.41 7.05
CA THR A 23 -10.29 14.04 8.20
C THR A 23 -8.80 13.74 8.35
N ARG A 24 -8.28 12.70 7.68
CA ARG A 24 -6.86 12.35 7.76
C ARG A 24 -6.03 13.14 6.75
N ASN A 25 -4.80 13.42 7.15
CA ASN A 25 -3.73 13.99 6.35
C ASN A 25 -2.46 13.13 6.51
N GLU A 26 -1.35 13.53 5.89
CA GLU A 26 -0.06 12.82 5.94
C GLU A 26 0.47 12.52 7.35
N GLU A 27 0.25 13.45 8.27
CA GLU A 27 0.74 13.33 9.64
C GLU A 27 -0.14 12.39 10.47
N THR A 28 -1.45 12.44 10.26
CA THR A 28 -2.45 11.71 11.04
C THR A 28 -2.83 10.35 10.45
N ASP A 29 -2.41 10.04 9.23
CA ASP A 29 -2.65 8.76 8.57
C ASP A 29 -1.79 7.61 9.10
N LYS A 30 -2.14 7.15 10.31
CA LYS A 30 -1.49 6.01 10.97
C LYS A 30 -1.66 4.70 10.19
N SER A 31 -2.83 4.50 9.57
CA SER A 31 -3.13 3.27 8.83
C SER A 31 -2.30 3.19 7.55
N GLY A 32 -2.26 4.26 6.76
CA GLY A 32 -1.44 4.31 5.55
C GLY A 32 0.04 4.15 5.86
N ARG A 33 0.53 4.78 6.94
CA ARG A 33 1.91 4.58 7.42
C ARG A 33 2.19 3.10 7.74
N LYS A 34 1.33 2.47 8.54
CA LYS A 34 1.52 1.06 8.91
C LYS A 34 1.47 0.12 7.68
N MET A 35 0.63 0.41 6.70
CA MET A 35 0.60 -0.36 5.45
C MET A 35 1.90 -0.23 4.66
N LYS A 36 2.48 0.98 4.59
CA LYS A 36 3.79 1.19 3.94
C LYS A 36 4.88 0.38 4.65
N ASP A 37 4.91 0.41 5.98
CA ASP A 37 5.90 -0.33 6.78
C ASP A 37 5.80 -1.84 6.52
N LEU A 38 4.59 -2.41 6.59
CA LEU A 38 4.37 -3.84 6.38
C LEU A 38 4.72 -4.30 4.95
N LEU A 39 4.43 -3.47 3.95
CA LEU A 39 4.78 -3.75 2.56
C LEU A 39 6.30 -3.71 2.37
N ALA A 40 6.99 -2.72 2.95
CA ALA A 40 8.43 -2.62 2.92
C ALA A 40 9.11 -3.79 3.65
N GLU A 41 8.63 -4.16 4.84
CA GLU A 41 9.08 -5.34 5.61
C GLU A 41 8.89 -6.64 4.82
N SER A 42 7.90 -6.70 3.93
CA SER A 42 7.63 -7.85 3.05
C SER A 42 8.38 -7.80 1.71
N ASN A 43 9.36 -6.90 1.56
CA ASN A 43 10.14 -6.71 0.33
C ASN A 43 9.31 -6.24 -0.88
N HIS A 44 8.19 -5.55 -0.66
CA HIS A 44 7.39 -4.96 -1.73
C HIS A 44 7.77 -3.50 -1.98
N GLN A 45 7.82 -3.11 -3.24
CA GLN A 45 8.23 -1.76 -3.65
C GLN A 45 7.03 -0.83 -3.67
N ILE A 46 7.17 0.40 -3.15
CA ILE A 46 6.09 1.39 -3.12
C ILE A 46 6.44 2.54 -4.07
N ASN A 47 5.82 2.56 -5.25
CA ASN A 47 6.17 3.51 -6.31
C ASN A 47 5.33 4.80 -6.28
N SER A 48 4.21 4.81 -5.55
CA SER A 48 3.37 5.99 -5.41
C SER A 48 2.64 5.98 -4.08
N THR A 49 2.71 7.11 -3.37
CA THR A 49 1.90 7.34 -2.17
C THR A 49 1.21 8.68 -2.32
N THR A 50 -0.11 8.68 -2.21
CA THR A 50 -0.91 9.90 -2.22
C THR A 50 -1.79 9.91 -0.99
N SER A 51 -1.65 10.97 -0.23
CA SER A 51 -2.39 11.26 1.00
C SER A 51 -3.20 12.50 0.70
N SER A 52 -4.16 12.33 -0.18
CA SER A 52 -5.05 13.42 -0.57
C SER A 52 -6.23 13.46 0.39
N LEU A 53 -6.53 14.62 0.97
CA LEU A 53 -7.89 14.90 1.40
C LEU A 53 -8.76 14.84 0.14
N MET A 54 -9.33 13.67 -0.14
CA MET A 54 -10.36 13.55 -1.15
C MET A 54 -11.60 14.26 -0.59
N LYS A 55 -11.68 15.58 -0.80
CA LYS A 55 -12.94 16.31 -0.66
C LYS A 55 -13.93 15.58 -1.56
N LYS A 56 -15.01 15.09 -0.95
CA LYS A 56 -16.15 14.36 -1.56
C LYS A 56 -16.29 14.59 -3.08
N ILE A 57 -16.34 13.47 -3.81
CA ILE A 57 -16.88 13.38 -5.18
C ILE A 57 -18.29 13.99 -5.19
#